data_AF-A0A5E4QJU8-F1
#
_entry.id   AF-A0A5E4QJU8-F1
#
_cell.length_a   1.000
_cell.length_b   1.000
_cell.length_c   1.000
_cell.angle_alpha   90.00
_cell.angle_beta   90.00
_cell.angle_gamma   90.00
#
_symmetry.space_group_name_H-M   'P 1'
#
loop_
_entity.id
_entity.type
_entity.pdbx_description
1 polymer ?
#
loop_
_entity_poly.entity_id
_entity_poly.type
_entity_poly.pdbx_seq_one_letter_code
_entity_poly.pdbx_strand_id
1 'polypeptide(L)'
;MRRVLCTMAVCQQKFSMLSLTKMISDFKEFKFKSPPSYAELPISENPEYNVPVAVNNFIFSKVPTEPLTGKLHLVCVSEEALTDILDLDPKVADDEDFTNFLAGKYYPEGAYCVSHRYGGYQFGFWADQLGDGRAHILGEYTNSKGETWQPQLKGSGETPYSRFGDGRAVLRSSIREMIASEACYHLGIPTTRAAGLVVSDDHKVWRDKSYSGMAKQERAAVVMRLAPAWYRIGSFEILCRKKEYTLEATFADFVIKHHFPDISLEDEDRYVKLFSEVAHRNLDMVASWQGFGFTHGVLNTDNISLLGLTIDYGPYGFVEHYYDHYVPNSSDDRGRYAYKMQPEILLWNLDKFLEALIPILTEEQIRKARDIQRELEKYVEDKIRIIFNKKLGLTIIEDGDDVLVKDLLGMMQETTADFTGTFRQLAEVKPDELLNTDALKDKWALSKVGKAKRWEQWARRYIQRLSDEQVNENDRIELMNSVNPIYVPRNWILQEAIADAENNKFHKVRHLLEVFKEPYEVNEEAEKLGYSSQLSLWLLVVGRVLRLKVLSRIRTNYRLY
;
A
#
# COMPACT_ATOMS: atom_id res chain seq x y z
N MET A 1 23.33 4.58 14.03
CA MET A 1 23.17 6.05 13.93
C MET A 1 24.04 6.70 12.82
N ARG A 2 23.99 6.22 11.57
CA ARG A 2 24.61 6.89 10.39
C ARG A 2 23.76 6.83 9.10
N ARG A 3 22.53 6.31 9.14
CA ARG A 3 21.63 6.21 7.98
C ARG A 3 20.34 7.04 8.07
N VAL A 4 20.08 7.73 9.20
CA VAL A 4 18.83 8.50 9.42
C VAL A 4 19.02 10.02 9.28
N LEU A 5 20.26 10.53 9.36
CA LEU A 5 20.58 11.95 9.12
C LEU A 5 20.89 12.28 7.65
N CYS A 6 20.98 11.26 6.78
CA CYS A 6 21.25 11.47 5.35
C CYS A 6 19.98 11.79 4.56
N THR A 7 18.80 11.45 5.05
CA THR A 7 17.53 11.75 4.37
C THR A 7 17.05 13.19 4.58
N MET A 8 17.36 13.82 5.72
CA MET A 8 16.95 15.22 5.98
C MET A 8 17.91 16.25 5.38
N ALA A 9 19.22 16.00 5.38
CA ALA A 9 20.20 16.92 4.78
C ALA A 9 20.16 16.91 3.23
N VAL A 10 19.72 15.81 2.62
CA VAL A 10 19.51 15.70 1.16
C VAL A 10 18.27 16.46 0.69
N CYS A 11 17.31 16.74 1.59
CA CYS A 11 16.09 17.47 1.25
C CYS A 11 16.33 18.99 1.09
N GLN A 12 17.24 19.59 1.88
CA GLN A 12 17.53 21.03 1.79
C GLN A 12 18.61 21.41 0.76
N GLN A 13 19.48 20.48 0.33
CA GLN A 13 20.50 20.78 -0.69
C GLN A 13 20.10 20.38 -2.14
N LYS A 14 19.00 19.66 -2.34
CA LYS A 14 18.51 19.29 -3.69
C LYS A 14 17.72 20.39 -4.42
N PHE A 15 17.46 21.53 -3.79
CA PHE A 15 16.72 22.64 -4.41
C PHE A 15 17.55 23.56 -5.33
N SER A 16 18.82 23.23 -5.65
CA SER A 16 19.69 24.16 -6.40
C SER A 16 20.39 23.63 -7.66
N MET A 17 20.02 22.45 -8.18
CA MET A 17 20.41 22.04 -9.55
C MET A 17 19.36 21.08 -10.15
N LEU A 18 18.13 21.56 -10.31
CA LEU A 18 17.27 21.06 -11.39
C LEU A 18 17.90 21.55 -12.70
N SER A 19 18.74 20.70 -13.30
CA SER A 19 18.81 20.68 -14.77
C SER A 19 17.36 20.72 -15.25
N LEU A 20 16.99 21.70 -16.08
CA LEU A 20 15.69 21.77 -16.74
C LEU A 20 15.58 20.54 -17.65
N THR A 21 15.26 19.40 -17.06
CA THR A 21 14.93 18.18 -17.78
C THR A 21 13.71 18.51 -18.63
N LYS A 22 13.84 18.36 -19.94
CA LYS A 22 12.74 18.60 -20.88
C LYS A 22 11.66 17.56 -20.61
N MET A 23 10.58 17.95 -19.94
CA MET A 23 9.39 17.12 -19.78
C MET A 23 8.78 16.82 -21.16
N ILE A 24 8.25 15.61 -21.29
CA ILE A 24 7.50 15.14 -22.45
C ILE A 24 6.10 15.74 -22.35
N SER A 25 5.76 16.65 -23.27
CA SER A 25 4.46 17.35 -23.29
C SER A 25 3.53 16.86 -24.40
N ASP A 26 4.07 16.18 -25.42
CA ASP A 26 3.32 15.40 -26.40
C ASP A 26 3.50 13.91 -26.05
N PHE A 27 2.41 13.23 -25.68
CA PHE A 27 2.48 11.86 -25.22
C PHE A 27 3.01 10.89 -26.31
N LYS A 28 2.98 11.26 -27.59
CA LYS A 28 3.56 10.47 -28.69
C LYS A 28 5.08 10.37 -28.63
N GLU A 29 5.75 11.29 -27.93
CA GLU A 29 7.19 11.24 -27.72
C GLU A 29 7.57 10.29 -26.57
N PHE A 30 6.61 9.80 -25.78
CA PHE A 30 6.87 8.83 -24.72
C PHE A 30 7.29 7.49 -25.32
N LYS A 31 8.39 6.94 -24.83
CA LYS A 31 8.95 5.66 -25.30
C LYS A 31 9.42 4.82 -24.14
N PHE A 32 9.22 3.52 -24.25
CA PHE A 32 9.81 2.56 -23.34
C PHE A 32 11.25 2.24 -23.72
N LYS A 33 12.04 1.87 -22.71
CA LYS A 33 13.32 1.18 -22.88
C LYS A 33 13.09 -0.10 -23.70
N SER A 34 13.88 -0.25 -24.76
CA SER A 34 13.82 -1.41 -25.66
C SER A 34 15.22 -2.00 -25.90
N PRO A 35 15.48 -3.28 -25.54
CA PRO A 35 14.56 -4.15 -24.80
C PRO A 35 14.45 -3.74 -23.31
N PRO A 36 13.32 -4.03 -22.65
CA PRO A 36 13.24 -3.93 -21.20
C PRO A 36 14.11 -5.01 -20.56
N SER A 37 14.56 -4.77 -19.32
CA SER A 37 15.48 -5.66 -18.60
C SER A 37 14.87 -7.06 -18.41
N TYR A 38 13.58 -7.14 -18.09
CA TYR A 38 12.89 -8.43 -17.91
C TYR A 38 12.84 -9.29 -19.19
N ALA A 39 13.22 -8.77 -20.37
CA ALA A 39 13.39 -9.58 -21.57
C ALA A 39 14.57 -10.56 -21.48
N GLU A 40 15.47 -10.39 -20.50
CA GLU A 40 16.52 -11.36 -20.15
C GLU A 40 15.93 -12.66 -19.55
N LEU A 41 14.72 -12.62 -19.01
CA LEU A 41 14.05 -13.76 -18.39
C LEU A 41 13.21 -14.55 -19.42
N PRO A 42 12.96 -15.85 -19.20
CA PRO A 42 12.11 -16.62 -20.09
C PRO A 42 10.67 -16.10 -20.13
N ILE A 43 10.20 -15.75 -21.35
CA ILE A 43 8.84 -15.27 -21.65
C ILE A 43 8.14 -16.29 -22.55
N SER A 44 6.94 -16.71 -22.17
CA SER A 44 6.08 -17.53 -23.03
C SER A 44 5.37 -16.65 -24.07
N GLU A 45 5.39 -17.05 -25.35
CA GLU A 45 4.68 -16.34 -26.43
C GLU A 45 3.16 -16.58 -26.46
N ASN A 46 2.61 -17.31 -25.48
CA ASN A 46 1.24 -17.86 -25.40
C ASN A 46 0.23 -17.31 -26.44
N PRO A 47 -0.05 -18.05 -27.52
CA PRO A 47 -0.94 -17.57 -28.60
C PRO A 47 -2.41 -17.45 -28.15
N GLU A 48 -2.84 -18.19 -27.13
CA GLU A 48 -4.18 -18.15 -26.55
C GLU A 48 -4.15 -17.46 -25.17
N TYR A 49 -3.88 -16.16 -25.18
CA TYR A 49 -3.65 -15.39 -23.95
C TYR A 49 -4.87 -15.33 -23.02
N ASN A 50 -6.09 -15.52 -23.52
CA ASN A 50 -7.34 -15.46 -22.74
C ASN A 50 -7.81 -16.83 -22.24
N VAL A 51 -7.04 -17.89 -22.46
CA VAL A 51 -7.33 -19.22 -21.92
C VAL A 51 -6.47 -19.43 -20.67
N PRO A 52 -7.08 -19.68 -19.49
CA PRO A 52 -6.31 -19.98 -18.29
C PRO A 52 -5.49 -21.27 -18.46
N VAL A 53 -4.17 -21.19 -18.30
CA VAL A 53 -3.26 -22.35 -18.45
C VAL A 53 -2.22 -22.41 -17.35
N ALA A 54 -1.82 -23.62 -16.98
CA ALA A 54 -0.65 -23.84 -16.14
C ALA A 54 0.62 -23.59 -16.96
N VAL A 55 1.29 -22.47 -16.70
CA VAL A 55 2.54 -22.08 -17.36
C VAL A 55 3.69 -22.73 -16.59
N ASN A 56 4.68 -23.29 -17.28
CA ASN A 56 5.86 -23.91 -16.66
C ASN A 56 7.13 -23.43 -17.36
N ASN A 57 8.24 -23.33 -16.62
CA ASN A 57 9.56 -22.91 -17.10
C ASN A 57 9.64 -21.48 -17.67
N PHE A 58 8.64 -20.63 -17.40
CA PHE A 58 8.63 -19.22 -17.78
C PHE A 58 8.35 -18.33 -16.57
N ILE A 59 8.92 -17.12 -16.55
CA ILE A 59 8.61 -16.08 -15.55
C ILE A 59 7.41 -15.25 -16.00
N PHE A 60 7.30 -15.00 -17.29
CA PHE A 60 6.25 -14.16 -17.86
C PHE A 60 5.53 -14.86 -19.01
N SER A 61 4.32 -14.42 -19.29
CA SER A 61 3.66 -14.63 -20.57
C SER A 61 3.49 -13.31 -21.28
N LYS A 62 3.86 -13.26 -22.56
CA LYS A 62 3.55 -12.15 -23.44
C LYS A 62 2.04 -12.12 -23.65
N VAL A 63 1.44 -10.95 -23.46
CA VAL A 63 -0.01 -10.77 -23.52
C VAL A 63 -0.35 -9.42 -24.13
N PRO A 64 -1.35 -9.33 -25.01
CA PRO A 64 -1.93 -8.05 -25.38
C PRO A 64 -2.79 -7.52 -24.23
N THR A 65 -3.14 -6.24 -24.30
CA THR A 65 -4.19 -5.64 -23.50
C THR A 65 -5.48 -5.71 -24.30
N GLU A 66 -6.59 -5.77 -23.58
CA GLU A 66 -7.92 -5.62 -24.14
C GLU A 66 -8.45 -4.23 -23.77
N PRO A 67 -8.60 -3.32 -24.73
CA PRO A 67 -8.95 -1.95 -24.40
C PRO A 67 -10.32 -1.81 -23.72
N LEU A 68 -10.50 -0.78 -22.89
CA LEU A 68 -11.84 -0.36 -22.49
C LEU A 68 -12.63 0.10 -23.74
N THR A 69 -13.93 -0.21 -23.75
CA THR A 69 -14.83 0.12 -24.86
C THR A 69 -15.75 1.28 -24.48
N GLY A 70 -16.40 1.90 -25.45
CA GLY A 70 -17.37 2.98 -25.21
C GLY A 70 -16.74 4.32 -24.87
N LYS A 71 -17.52 5.20 -24.24
CA LYS A 71 -17.08 6.54 -23.84
C LYS A 71 -16.16 6.48 -22.63
N LEU A 72 -14.93 6.94 -22.81
CA LEU A 72 -13.89 6.99 -21.77
C LEU A 72 -13.89 8.33 -21.05
N HIS A 73 -13.57 8.30 -19.75
CA HIS A 73 -13.33 9.49 -18.96
C HIS A 73 -12.05 9.33 -18.15
N LEU A 74 -11.16 10.32 -18.22
CA LEU A 74 -10.04 10.44 -17.30
C LEU A 74 -10.57 10.91 -15.94
N VAL A 75 -10.53 10.02 -14.95
CA VAL A 75 -11.00 10.30 -13.58
C VAL A 75 -10.04 11.28 -12.92
N CYS A 76 -8.75 10.92 -12.87
CA CYS A 76 -7.69 11.70 -12.25
C CYS A 76 -6.31 11.21 -12.70
N VAL A 77 -5.30 12.04 -12.43
CA VAL A 77 -3.87 11.72 -12.55
C VAL A 77 -3.16 12.10 -11.25
N SER A 78 -2.00 11.52 -11.00
CA SER A 78 -1.07 12.02 -9.99
C SER A 78 -0.01 12.84 -10.71
N GLU A 79 -0.01 14.15 -10.50
CA GLU A 79 0.94 15.06 -11.15
C GLU A 79 2.38 14.68 -10.83
N GLU A 80 2.69 14.37 -9.57
CA GLU A 80 4.04 13.97 -9.18
C GLU A 80 4.45 12.62 -9.78
N ALA A 81 3.52 11.66 -9.91
CA ALA A 81 3.84 10.42 -10.60
C ALA A 81 4.13 10.65 -12.09
N LEU A 82 3.45 11.61 -12.73
CA LEU A 82 3.74 12.01 -14.10
C LEU A 82 5.11 12.70 -14.19
N THR A 83 5.36 13.71 -13.37
CA THR A 83 6.57 14.54 -13.47
C THR A 83 7.81 13.85 -12.94
N ASP A 84 7.72 13.19 -11.78
CA ASP A 84 8.90 12.73 -11.05
C ASP A 84 9.35 11.33 -11.48
N ILE A 85 8.44 10.54 -12.05
CA ILE A 85 8.68 9.15 -12.45
C ILE A 85 8.65 8.97 -13.96
N LEU A 86 7.73 9.63 -14.67
CA LEU A 86 7.55 9.42 -16.11
C LEU A 86 8.09 10.58 -16.96
N ASP A 87 8.62 11.64 -16.33
CA ASP A 87 9.03 12.89 -16.97
C ASP A 87 7.96 13.47 -17.91
N LEU A 88 6.68 13.26 -17.59
CA LEU A 88 5.53 13.74 -18.35
C LEU A 88 5.06 15.09 -17.80
N ASP A 89 4.88 16.08 -18.68
CA ASP A 89 4.22 17.34 -18.33
C ASP A 89 2.74 17.02 -18.00
N PRO A 90 2.17 17.50 -16.88
CA PRO A 90 0.77 17.23 -16.53
C PRO A 90 -0.26 17.55 -17.62
N LYS A 91 0.08 18.43 -18.59
CA LYS A 91 -0.74 18.71 -19.77
C LYS A 91 -1.06 17.49 -20.63
N VAL A 92 -0.28 16.40 -20.56
CA VAL A 92 -0.64 15.16 -21.27
C VAL A 92 -1.98 14.59 -20.80
N ALA A 93 -2.48 14.98 -19.63
CA ALA A 93 -3.81 14.62 -19.16
C ALA A 93 -4.94 15.17 -20.05
N ASP A 94 -4.69 16.22 -20.83
CA ASP A 94 -5.63 16.79 -21.80
C ASP A 94 -5.54 16.08 -23.17
N ASP A 95 -4.56 15.20 -23.37
CA ASP A 95 -4.35 14.45 -24.60
C ASP A 95 -5.25 13.20 -24.65
N GLU A 96 -5.97 13.04 -25.77
CA GLU A 96 -6.79 11.85 -26.02
C GLU A 96 -5.91 10.59 -26.12
N ASP A 97 -4.69 10.74 -26.64
CA ASP A 97 -3.72 9.66 -26.78
C ASP A 97 -3.33 9.11 -25.40
N PHE A 98 -3.05 9.98 -24.42
CA PHE A 98 -2.78 9.53 -23.04
C PHE A 98 -3.98 8.77 -22.43
N THR A 99 -5.21 9.26 -22.61
CA THR A 99 -6.41 8.56 -22.13
C THR A 99 -6.60 7.21 -22.82
N ASN A 100 -6.35 7.14 -24.13
CA ASN A 100 -6.44 5.93 -24.93
C ASN A 100 -5.36 4.91 -24.52
N PHE A 101 -4.15 5.36 -24.21
CA PHE A 101 -3.08 4.53 -23.65
C PHE A 101 -3.45 3.95 -22.29
N LEU A 102 -3.94 4.77 -21.36
CA LEU A 102 -4.43 4.29 -20.05
C LEU A 102 -5.55 3.26 -20.20
N ALA A 103 -6.39 3.41 -21.22
CA ALA A 103 -7.46 2.47 -21.53
C ALA A 103 -6.98 1.18 -22.21
N GLY A 104 -5.68 1.05 -22.49
CA GLY A 104 -5.07 -0.12 -23.15
C GLY A 104 -5.27 -0.17 -24.65
N LYS A 105 -5.58 0.95 -25.34
CA LYS A 105 -5.85 0.94 -26.79
C LYS A 105 -4.62 0.73 -27.67
N TYR A 106 -3.46 1.22 -27.22
CA TYR A 106 -2.22 1.12 -27.98
C TYR A 106 -1.03 1.16 -27.03
N TYR A 107 0.15 0.85 -27.57
CA TYR A 107 1.40 0.93 -26.84
C TYR A 107 2.36 1.95 -27.46
N PRO A 108 3.00 2.79 -26.65
CA PRO A 108 4.17 3.56 -27.05
C PRO A 108 5.29 2.69 -27.64
N GLU A 109 6.18 3.32 -28.41
CA GLU A 109 7.35 2.66 -28.99
C GLU A 109 8.20 1.99 -27.90
N GLY A 110 8.73 0.79 -28.19
CA GLY A 110 9.55 0.01 -27.27
C GLY A 110 8.78 -0.81 -26.23
N ALA A 111 7.44 -0.74 -26.21
CA ALA A 111 6.63 -1.54 -25.31
C ALA A 111 6.84 -3.04 -25.54
N TYR A 112 6.82 -3.81 -24.44
CA TYR A 112 6.87 -5.25 -24.49
C TYR A 112 5.96 -5.84 -23.41
N CYS A 113 4.68 -5.93 -23.76
CA CYS A 113 3.61 -6.21 -22.80
C CYS A 113 3.62 -7.66 -22.32
N VAL A 114 3.70 -7.84 -21.00
CA VAL A 114 3.74 -9.15 -20.33
C VAL A 114 2.86 -9.20 -19.09
N SER A 115 2.52 -10.42 -18.67
CA SER A 115 1.90 -10.72 -17.38
C SER A 115 2.79 -11.67 -16.60
N HIS A 116 2.96 -11.42 -15.31
CA HIS A 116 3.88 -12.15 -14.45
C HIS A 116 3.24 -13.43 -13.91
N ARG A 117 3.96 -14.55 -14.01
CA ARG A 117 3.61 -15.82 -13.35
C ARG A 117 4.13 -15.81 -11.92
N TYR A 118 3.26 -16.11 -10.98
CA TYR A 118 3.64 -16.35 -9.58
C TYR A 118 2.67 -17.34 -8.95
N GLY A 119 3.01 -17.84 -7.77
CA GLY A 119 2.15 -18.64 -6.91
C GLY A 119 1.91 -17.90 -5.60
N GLY A 120 1.32 -18.56 -4.61
CA GLY A 120 1.19 -17.95 -3.29
C GLY A 120 0.44 -18.78 -2.28
N TYR A 121 0.68 -18.51 -1.01
CA TYR A 121 -0.17 -18.96 0.08
C TYR A 121 -1.26 -17.92 0.34
N GLN A 122 -2.50 -18.31 0.07
CA GLN A 122 -3.68 -17.51 0.36
C GLN A 122 -4.30 -17.95 1.67
N PHE A 123 -4.41 -17.04 2.64
CA PHE A 123 -4.90 -17.35 3.99
C PHE A 123 -4.16 -18.52 4.68
N GLY A 124 -2.88 -18.71 4.36
CA GLY A 124 -2.04 -19.77 4.91
C GLY A 124 -2.07 -21.09 4.14
N PHE A 125 -2.85 -21.19 3.06
CA PHE A 125 -2.94 -22.38 2.23
C PHE A 125 -2.34 -22.13 0.84
N TRP A 126 -1.56 -23.09 0.34
CA TRP A 126 -0.99 -23.01 -1.00
C TRP A 126 -2.10 -22.97 -2.06
N ALA A 127 -2.10 -21.97 -2.92
CA ALA A 127 -3.14 -21.73 -3.92
C ALA A 127 -2.73 -22.11 -5.37
N ASP A 128 -1.64 -22.87 -5.51
CA ASP A 128 -1.01 -23.21 -6.81
C ASP A 128 -0.67 -21.96 -7.62
N GLN A 129 -0.61 -22.10 -8.95
CA GLN A 129 -0.30 -21.00 -9.85
C GLN A 129 -1.39 -19.92 -9.79
N LEU A 130 -0.93 -18.71 -9.48
CA LEU A 130 -1.66 -17.47 -9.59
C LEU A 130 -1.15 -16.75 -10.85
N GLY A 131 -0.66 -15.52 -10.70
CA GLY A 131 -0.20 -14.69 -11.81
C GLY A 131 -1.03 -13.41 -11.95
N ASP A 132 -0.53 -12.51 -12.78
CA ASP A 132 -1.17 -11.23 -13.05
C ASP A 132 -2.46 -11.47 -13.88
N GLY A 133 -3.54 -11.87 -13.21
CA GLY A 133 -4.81 -12.26 -13.85
C GLY A 133 -5.68 -11.12 -14.38
N ARG A 134 -5.25 -9.87 -14.20
CA ARG A 134 -5.92 -8.66 -14.69
C ARG A 134 -4.96 -7.48 -14.78
N ALA A 135 -3.67 -7.76 -14.89
CA ALA A 135 -2.62 -6.75 -14.82
C ALA A 135 -1.56 -7.00 -15.90
N HIS A 136 -1.08 -5.93 -16.52
CA HIS A 136 -0.21 -6.00 -17.69
C HIS A 136 0.95 -5.04 -17.50
N ILE A 137 2.16 -5.59 -17.37
CA ILE A 137 3.41 -4.80 -17.38
C ILE A 137 3.66 -4.40 -18.82
N LEU A 138 3.67 -3.10 -19.11
CA LEU A 138 3.69 -2.62 -20.49
C LEU A 138 5.10 -2.55 -21.08
N GLY A 139 6.10 -2.34 -20.23
CA GLY A 139 7.45 -1.97 -20.60
C GLY A 139 8.25 -1.55 -19.38
N GLU A 140 9.49 -1.12 -19.62
CA GLU A 140 10.30 -0.37 -18.64
C GLU A 140 10.52 1.04 -19.15
N TYR A 141 10.35 2.03 -18.27
CA TYR A 141 10.68 3.42 -18.53
C TYR A 141 11.89 3.80 -17.68
N THR A 142 12.91 4.39 -18.30
CA THR A 142 14.05 4.96 -17.57
C THR A 142 13.89 6.47 -17.57
N ASN A 143 13.69 7.04 -16.39
CA ASN A 143 13.46 8.47 -16.23
C ASN A 143 14.77 9.26 -16.31
N SER A 144 14.66 10.58 -16.29
CA SER A 144 15.76 11.53 -16.37
C SER A 144 16.75 11.45 -15.21
N LYS A 145 16.35 10.83 -14.10
CA LYS A 145 17.18 10.53 -12.93
C LYS A 145 17.97 9.22 -13.07
N GLY A 146 17.75 8.47 -14.17
CA GLY A 146 18.35 7.15 -14.42
C GLY A 146 17.64 6.01 -13.67
N GLU A 147 16.49 6.27 -13.07
CA GLU A 147 15.70 5.26 -12.35
C GLU A 147 14.83 4.51 -13.35
N THR A 148 14.71 3.20 -13.17
CA THR A 148 13.87 2.34 -14.02
C THR A 148 12.56 2.01 -13.32
N TRP A 149 11.45 2.17 -14.04
CA TRP A 149 10.10 1.94 -13.57
C TRP A 149 9.33 1.07 -14.56
N GLN A 150 8.44 0.22 -14.04
CA GLN A 150 7.57 -0.66 -14.82
C GLN A 150 6.11 -0.18 -14.73
N PRO A 151 5.62 0.58 -15.73
CA PRO A 151 4.19 0.88 -15.82
C PRO A 151 3.36 -0.37 -16.02
N GLN A 152 2.33 -0.53 -15.17
CA GLN A 152 1.41 -1.66 -15.20
C GLN A 152 -0.04 -1.17 -15.28
N LEU A 153 -0.80 -1.64 -16.26
CA LEU A 153 -2.24 -1.40 -16.33
C LEU A 153 -3.00 -2.50 -15.60
N LYS A 154 -3.82 -2.13 -14.62
CA LYS A 154 -4.68 -3.06 -13.87
C LYS A 154 -6.13 -2.86 -14.27
N GLY A 155 -6.75 -3.93 -14.78
CA GLY A 155 -8.10 -3.96 -15.37
C GLY A 155 -8.14 -3.96 -16.90
N SER A 156 -6.98 -4.11 -17.55
CA SER A 156 -6.82 -3.98 -19.00
C SER A 156 -6.91 -5.31 -19.77
N GLY A 157 -7.65 -6.31 -19.28
CA GLY A 157 -7.97 -7.53 -20.05
C GLY A 157 -7.65 -8.84 -19.34
N GLU A 158 -8.08 -9.94 -19.95
CA GLU A 158 -7.75 -11.29 -19.51
C GLU A 158 -6.30 -11.64 -19.83
N THR A 159 -5.75 -12.56 -19.04
CA THR A 159 -4.42 -13.13 -19.20
C THR A 159 -4.50 -14.64 -18.94
N PRO A 160 -3.42 -15.38 -19.20
CA PRO A 160 -3.37 -16.81 -18.91
C PRO A 160 -3.53 -17.13 -17.41
N TYR A 161 -3.50 -16.10 -16.57
CA TYR A 161 -3.59 -16.15 -15.12
C TYR A 161 -4.94 -15.68 -14.57
N SER A 162 -5.89 -15.27 -15.43
CA SER A 162 -7.21 -14.75 -15.02
C SER A 162 -8.07 -15.75 -14.26
N ARG A 163 -7.79 -17.06 -14.39
CA ARG A 163 -8.56 -18.14 -13.78
C ARG A 163 -10.05 -18.02 -14.14
N PHE A 164 -10.90 -17.62 -13.20
CA PHE A 164 -12.34 -17.45 -13.39
C PHE A 164 -12.76 -15.98 -13.45
N GLY A 165 -11.80 -15.05 -13.41
CA GLY A 165 -12.04 -13.62 -13.49
C GLY A 165 -12.04 -13.14 -14.94
N ASP A 166 -12.70 -12.00 -15.17
CA ASP A 166 -12.88 -11.37 -16.49
C ASP A 166 -11.73 -10.42 -16.89
N GLY A 167 -10.60 -10.44 -16.17
CA GLY A 167 -9.49 -9.53 -16.46
C GLY A 167 -9.74 -8.04 -16.17
N ARG A 168 -10.89 -7.67 -15.59
CA ARG A 168 -11.28 -6.25 -15.38
C ARG A 168 -11.19 -5.80 -13.92
N ALA A 169 -10.97 -4.51 -13.76
CA ALA A 169 -11.14 -3.78 -12.50
C ALA A 169 -12.35 -2.85 -12.60
N VAL A 170 -12.91 -2.46 -11.45
CA VAL A 170 -14.08 -1.57 -11.39
C VAL A 170 -13.72 -0.22 -10.81
N LEU A 171 -14.47 0.82 -11.18
CA LEU A 171 -14.22 2.21 -10.78
C LEU A 171 -13.94 2.35 -9.27
N ARG A 172 -14.77 1.75 -8.41
CA ARG A 172 -14.59 1.85 -6.95
C ARG A 172 -13.24 1.28 -6.46
N SER A 173 -12.78 0.16 -7.00
CA SER A 173 -11.52 -0.46 -6.56
C SER A 173 -10.34 0.34 -7.09
N SER A 174 -10.45 0.83 -8.31
CA SER A 174 -9.40 1.61 -8.95
C SER A 174 -9.23 3.00 -8.30
N ILE A 175 -10.32 3.66 -7.87
CA ILE A 175 -10.25 4.90 -7.06
C ILE A 175 -9.54 4.64 -5.73
N ARG A 176 -9.89 3.55 -5.05
CA ARG A 176 -9.27 3.19 -3.77
C ARG A 176 -7.77 2.95 -3.93
N GLU A 177 -7.36 2.19 -4.94
CA GLU A 177 -5.96 1.92 -5.23
C GLU A 177 -5.20 3.20 -5.60
N MET A 178 -5.77 4.04 -6.49
CA MET A 178 -5.20 5.34 -6.84
C MET A 178 -4.92 6.21 -5.61
N ILE A 179 -5.94 6.42 -4.77
CA ILE A 179 -5.82 7.29 -3.59
C ILE A 179 -4.87 6.67 -2.55
N ALA A 180 -4.94 5.36 -2.31
CA ALA A 180 -4.11 4.71 -1.29
C ALA A 180 -2.63 4.69 -1.66
N SER A 181 -2.32 4.42 -2.93
CA SER A 181 -0.94 4.48 -3.44
C SER A 181 -0.31 5.84 -3.17
N GLU A 182 -0.98 6.91 -3.57
CA GLU A 182 -0.42 8.26 -3.43
C GLU A 182 -0.44 8.73 -1.97
N ALA A 183 -1.51 8.46 -1.21
CA ALA A 183 -1.56 8.80 0.21
C ALA A 183 -0.47 8.07 1.01
N CYS A 184 -0.23 6.78 0.74
CA CYS A 184 0.86 6.04 1.39
C CYS A 184 2.23 6.65 1.06
N TYR A 185 2.45 7.08 -0.19
CA TYR A 185 3.70 7.73 -0.59
C TYR A 185 3.95 9.01 0.24
N HIS A 186 2.97 9.90 0.33
CA HIS A 186 3.09 11.15 1.10
C HIS A 186 3.11 10.94 2.62
N LEU A 187 2.53 9.85 3.12
CA LEU A 187 2.71 9.43 4.52
C LEU A 187 4.11 8.89 4.79
N GLY A 188 4.93 8.64 3.77
CA GLY A 188 6.27 8.06 3.90
C GLY A 188 6.26 6.53 4.04
N ILE A 189 5.14 5.87 3.71
CA ILE A 189 5.03 4.40 3.67
C ILE A 189 5.57 3.92 2.31
N PRO A 190 6.57 3.02 2.27
CA PRO A 190 7.04 2.42 1.03
C PRO A 190 5.88 1.78 0.24
N THR A 191 5.67 2.22 -1.00
CA THR A 191 4.50 1.82 -1.79
C THR A 191 4.71 1.91 -3.30
N THR A 192 3.86 1.20 -4.03
CA THR A 192 3.62 1.43 -5.46
C THR A 192 2.90 2.76 -5.68
N ARG A 193 3.24 3.43 -6.77
CA ARG A 193 2.62 4.70 -7.17
C ARG A 193 1.49 4.48 -8.17
N ALA A 194 0.60 5.44 -8.31
CA ALA A 194 -0.49 5.40 -9.28
C ALA A 194 -0.53 6.70 -10.10
N ALA A 195 -0.41 6.59 -11.41
CA ALA A 195 -0.22 7.76 -12.28
C ALA A 195 -1.51 8.26 -12.93
N GLY A 196 -2.44 7.36 -13.25
CA GLY A 196 -3.67 7.73 -13.95
C GLY A 196 -4.77 6.70 -13.80
N LEU A 197 -6.02 7.18 -13.85
CA LEU A 197 -7.22 6.36 -13.76
C LEU A 197 -8.22 6.75 -14.84
N VAL A 198 -8.60 5.77 -15.68
CA VAL A 198 -9.62 5.93 -16.71
C VAL A 198 -10.81 5.00 -16.43
N VAL A 199 -12.01 5.45 -16.77
CA VAL A 199 -13.25 4.68 -16.62
C VAL A 199 -14.09 4.73 -17.90
N SER A 200 -14.82 3.65 -18.16
CA SER A 200 -15.81 3.60 -19.24
C SER A 200 -17.24 3.81 -18.72
N ASP A 201 -18.06 4.54 -19.49
CA ASP A 201 -19.51 4.58 -19.28
C ASP A 201 -20.19 3.26 -19.66
N ASP A 202 -19.75 2.63 -20.75
CA ASP A 202 -20.49 1.54 -21.41
C ASP A 202 -19.95 0.15 -21.06
N HIS A 203 -18.64 0.02 -20.81
CA HIS A 203 -18.03 -1.25 -20.45
C HIS A 203 -18.38 -1.56 -18.98
N LYS A 204 -19.37 -2.43 -18.77
CA LYS A 204 -19.81 -2.89 -17.45
C LYS A 204 -19.34 -4.31 -17.18
N VAL A 205 -19.04 -4.59 -15.91
CA VAL A 205 -18.67 -5.92 -15.43
C VAL A 205 -19.46 -6.30 -14.19
N TRP A 206 -19.76 -7.59 -14.05
CA TRP A 206 -20.52 -8.11 -12.92
C TRP A 206 -19.63 -8.28 -11.70
N ARG A 207 -20.04 -7.70 -10.58
CA ARG A 207 -19.35 -7.87 -9.29
C ARG A 207 -20.35 -8.10 -8.18
N ASP A 208 -19.99 -8.99 -7.27
CA ASP A 208 -20.68 -9.14 -5.98
C ASP A 208 -19.79 -8.61 -4.87
N LYS A 209 -19.95 -7.33 -4.54
CA LYS A 209 -19.12 -6.64 -3.52
C LYS A 209 -19.22 -7.31 -2.15
N SER A 210 -20.36 -7.89 -1.81
CA SER A 210 -20.65 -8.46 -0.48
C SER A 210 -20.61 -9.99 -0.45
N TYR A 211 -20.23 -10.64 -1.55
CA TYR A 211 -20.29 -12.10 -1.69
C TYR A 211 -21.66 -12.69 -1.30
N SER A 212 -22.74 -11.94 -1.58
CA SER A 212 -24.10 -12.27 -1.15
C SER A 212 -24.92 -13.09 -2.16
N GLY A 213 -24.32 -13.46 -3.29
CA GLY A 213 -24.99 -13.99 -4.47
C GLY A 213 -25.74 -12.92 -5.30
N MET A 214 -25.55 -11.63 -5.01
CA MET A 214 -26.30 -10.52 -5.62
C MET A 214 -25.36 -9.63 -6.44
N ALA A 215 -24.88 -10.17 -7.56
CA ALA A 215 -24.01 -9.42 -8.45
C ALA A 215 -24.74 -8.21 -9.06
N LYS A 216 -23.99 -7.12 -9.23
CA LYS A 216 -24.44 -5.91 -9.94
C LYS A 216 -23.44 -5.54 -11.02
N GLN A 217 -23.93 -4.88 -12.06
CA GLN A 217 -23.07 -4.28 -13.07
C GLN A 217 -22.40 -3.03 -12.49
N GLU A 218 -21.07 -3.05 -12.50
CA GLU A 218 -20.20 -1.94 -12.13
C GLU A 218 -19.43 -1.48 -13.37
N ARG A 219 -19.01 -0.21 -13.39
CA ARG A 219 -18.23 0.36 -14.50
C ARG A 219 -16.81 -0.19 -14.48
N ALA A 220 -16.35 -0.69 -15.63
CA ALA A 220 -14.96 -1.09 -15.80
C ALA A 220 -14.05 0.15 -15.81
N ALA A 221 -12.92 0.03 -15.13
CA ALA A 221 -11.91 1.08 -15.03
C ALA A 221 -10.51 0.47 -15.10
N VAL A 222 -9.54 1.26 -15.51
CA VAL A 222 -8.11 0.89 -15.54
C VAL A 222 -7.32 1.92 -14.75
N VAL A 223 -6.50 1.42 -13.82
CA VAL A 223 -5.51 2.23 -13.10
C VAL A 223 -4.12 1.90 -13.62
N MET A 224 -3.33 2.92 -13.94
CA MET A 224 -1.91 2.79 -14.24
C MET A 224 -1.11 2.86 -12.96
N ARG A 225 -0.53 1.73 -12.58
CA ARG A 225 0.34 1.57 -11.42
C ARG A 225 1.80 1.67 -11.86
N LEU A 226 2.66 2.17 -10.98
CA LEU A 226 4.09 2.29 -11.21
C LEU A 226 4.86 1.65 -10.04
N ALA A 227 5.88 0.86 -10.37
CA ALA A 227 6.83 0.30 -9.42
C ALA A 227 8.18 0.14 -10.10
N PRO A 228 9.31 0.11 -9.36
CA PRO A 228 10.58 -0.31 -9.95
C PRO A 228 10.52 -1.74 -10.48
N ALA A 229 9.79 -2.62 -9.79
CA ALA A 229 9.45 -3.97 -10.26
C ALA A 229 8.23 -4.55 -9.54
N TRP A 230 7.61 -5.56 -10.15
CA TRP A 230 6.41 -6.26 -9.66
C TRP A 230 6.69 -7.65 -9.07
N TYR A 231 7.92 -7.89 -8.61
CA TYR A 231 8.35 -9.18 -8.05
C TYR A 231 7.87 -9.38 -6.61
N ARG A 232 7.41 -10.60 -6.32
CA ARG A 232 6.75 -10.97 -5.05
C ARG A 232 7.47 -12.15 -4.40
N ILE A 233 7.20 -12.41 -3.12
CA ILE A 233 7.59 -13.69 -2.49
C ILE A 233 7.03 -14.87 -3.31
N GLY A 234 5.76 -14.77 -3.71
CA GLY A 234 5.10 -15.75 -4.57
C GLY A 234 5.79 -16.06 -5.91
N SER A 235 6.66 -15.17 -6.40
CA SER A 235 7.46 -15.40 -7.61
C SER A 235 8.50 -16.50 -7.41
N PHE A 236 9.09 -16.60 -6.23
CA PHE A 236 10.01 -17.68 -5.87
C PHE A 236 9.27 -18.95 -5.51
N GLU A 237 8.17 -18.81 -4.74
CA GLU A 237 7.41 -19.97 -4.27
C GLU A 237 6.90 -20.85 -5.42
N ILE A 238 6.46 -20.27 -6.54
CA ILE A 238 6.02 -21.08 -7.70
C ILE A 238 7.17 -21.87 -8.33
N LEU A 239 8.36 -21.27 -8.44
CA LEU A 239 9.52 -21.92 -9.04
C LEU A 239 9.99 -23.08 -8.15
N CYS A 240 10.11 -22.84 -6.84
CA CYS A 240 10.41 -23.87 -5.86
C CYS A 240 9.35 -24.99 -5.90
N ARG A 241 8.06 -24.65 -5.91
CA ARG A 241 6.96 -25.66 -5.92
C ARG A 241 6.91 -26.49 -7.19
N LYS A 242 7.28 -25.93 -8.34
CA LYS A 242 7.39 -26.64 -9.62
C LYS A 242 8.75 -27.28 -9.83
N LYS A 243 9.68 -27.13 -8.86
CA LYS A 243 11.05 -27.65 -8.87
C LYS A 243 11.90 -27.09 -10.02
N GLU A 244 11.66 -25.85 -10.39
CA GLU A 244 12.33 -25.12 -11.49
C GLU A 244 13.61 -24.42 -10.98
N TYR A 245 14.46 -25.12 -10.22
CA TYR A 245 15.54 -24.49 -9.43
C TYR A 245 16.61 -23.76 -10.26
N THR A 246 16.91 -24.23 -11.48
CA THR A 246 17.82 -23.51 -12.39
C THR A 246 17.24 -22.16 -12.82
N LEU A 247 15.93 -22.12 -13.09
CA LEU A 247 15.23 -20.89 -13.41
C LEU A 247 15.13 -20.00 -12.17
N GLU A 248 14.92 -20.58 -10.98
CA GLU A 248 14.92 -19.86 -9.72
C GLU A 248 16.26 -19.16 -9.42
N ALA A 249 17.39 -19.83 -9.60
CA ALA A 249 18.72 -19.21 -9.46
C ALA A 249 18.93 -18.09 -10.49
N THR A 250 18.54 -18.32 -11.75
CA THR A 250 18.61 -17.31 -12.81
C THR A 250 17.76 -16.07 -12.46
N PHE A 251 16.56 -16.30 -11.92
CA PHE A 251 15.66 -15.25 -11.49
C PHE A 251 16.20 -14.50 -10.26
N ALA A 252 16.82 -15.19 -9.30
CA ALA A 252 17.48 -14.57 -8.15
C ALA A 252 18.62 -13.65 -8.58
N ASP A 253 19.52 -14.13 -9.45
CA ASP A 253 20.63 -13.32 -9.97
C ASP A 253 20.12 -12.12 -10.78
N PHE A 254 19.05 -12.29 -11.57
CA PHE A 254 18.39 -11.18 -12.26
C PHE A 254 17.86 -10.13 -11.29
N VAL A 255 17.11 -10.55 -10.26
CA VAL A 255 16.55 -9.65 -9.25
C VAL A 255 17.65 -8.90 -8.52
N ILE A 256 18.75 -9.58 -8.16
CA ILE A 256 19.92 -8.95 -7.54
C ILE A 256 20.52 -7.90 -8.47
N LYS A 257 20.86 -8.28 -9.70
CA LYS A 257 21.49 -7.42 -10.70
C LYS A 257 20.72 -6.11 -10.92
N HIS A 258 19.39 -6.18 -11.01
CA HIS A 258 18.57 -5.04 -11.44
C HIS A 258 17.91 -4.27 -10.28
N HIS A 259 17.71 -4.89 -9.12
CA HIS A 259 16.93 -4.29 -8.02
C HIS A 259 17.66 -4.28 -6.67
N PHE A 260 18.78 -4.99 -6.54
CA PHE A 260 19.66 -4.95 -5.37
C PHE A 260 21.14 -4.81 -5.79
N PRO A 261 21.50 -3.77 -6.56
CA PRO A 261 22.83 -3.63 -7.16
C PRO A 261 23.97 -3.49 -6.14
N ASP A 262 23.65 -3.18 -4.87
CA ASP A 262 24.63 -3.16 -3.76
C ASP A 262 25.11 -4.57 -3.37
N ILE A 263 24.45 -5.63 -3.86
CA ILE A 263 24.85 -7.01 -3.69
C ILE A 263 25.63 -7.45 -4.93
N SER A 264 26.92 -7.74 -4.76
CA SER A 264 27.75 -8.29 -5.85
C SER A 264 27.28 -9.68 -6.25
N LEU A 265 27.17 -9.95 -7.55
CA LEU A 265 26.87 -11.28 -8.08
C LEU A 265 28.01 -12.29 -7.86
N GLU A 266 29.23 -11.80 -7.67
CA GLU A 266 30.40 -12.62 -7.36
C GLU A 266 30.49 -12.98 -5.87
N ASP A 267 29.60 -12.43 -5.04
CA ASP A 267 29.55 -12.73 -3.62
C ASP A 267 28.96 -14.12 -3.37
N GLU A 268 29.69 -14.96 -2.64
CA GLU A 268 29.22 -16.29 -2.26
C GLU A 268 27.95 -16.24 -1.40
N ASP A 269 27.71 -15.16 -0.65
CA ASP A 269 26.53 -14.98 0.20
C ASP A 269 25.43 -14.12 -0.45
N ARG A 270 25.48 -13.87 -1.77
CA ARG A 270 24.52 -12.96 -2.45
C ARG A 270 23.05 -13.30 -2.20
N TYR A 271 22.68 -14.57 -2.14
CA TYR A 271 21.30 -15.00 -1.86
C TYR A 271 20.91 -14.81 -0.39
N VAL A 272 21.87 -14.96 0.54
CA VAL A 272 21.66 -14.64 1.96
C VAL A 272 21.45 -13.14 2.14
N LYS A 273 22.23 -12.32 1.42
CA LYS A 273 22.07 -10.86 1.39
C LYS A 273 20.74 -10.45 0.76
N LEU A 274 20.30 -11.12 -0.31
CA LEU A 274 18.99 -10.91 -0.90
C LEU A 274 17.88 -11.19 0.10
N PHE A 275 17.92 -12.34 0.80
CA PHE A 275 16.98 -12.66 1.86
C PHE A 275 16.95 -11.59 2.94
N SER A 276 18.13 -11.17 3.43
CA SER A 276 18.27 -10.13 4.44
C SER A 276 17.64 -8.80 4.00
N GLU A 277 17.96 -8.31 2.81
CA GLU A 277 17.43 -7.04 2.31
C GLU A 277 15.91 -7.08 2.12
N VAL A 278 15.38 -8.15 1.52
CA VAL A 278 13.93 -8.34 1.35
C VAL A 278 13.22 -8.39 2.70
N ALA A 279 13.78 -9.11 3.68
CA ALA A 279 13.22 -9.21 5.02
C ALA A 279 13.17 -7.85 5.72
N HIS A 280 14.30 -7.16 5.83
CA HIS A 280 14.38 -5.90 6.55
C HIS A 280 13.51 -4.80 5.90
N ARG A 281 13.48 -4.71 4.56
CA ARG A 281 12.61 -3.73 3.87
C ARG A 281 11.13 -3.99 4.14
N ASN A 282 10.70 -5.24 4.11
CA ASN A 282 9.32 -5.59 4.42
C ASN A 282 8.98 -5.31 5.90
N LEU A 283 9.89 -5.59 6.83
CA LEU A 283 9.67 -5.32 8.26
C LEU A 283 9.64 -3.82 8.57
N ASP A 284 10.44 -3.01 7.88
CA ASP A 284 10.35 -1.54 7.95
C ASP A 284 9.01 -1.01 7.42
N MET A 285 8.52 -1.60 6.32
CA MET A 285 7.21 -1.29 5.77
C MET A 285 6.07 -1.66 6.73
N VAL A 286 6.06 -2.88 7.30
CA VAL A 286 4.98 -3.27 8.23
C VAL A 286 5.02 -2.47 9.53
N ALA A 287 6.21 -2.11 10.02
CA ALA A 287 6.34 -1.23 11.18
C ALA A 287 5.72 0.14 10.90
N SER A 288 5.91 0.67 9.69
CA SER A 288 5.25 1.91 9.24
C SER A 288 3.72 1.75 9.22
N TRP A 289 3.21 0.61 8.73
CA TRP A 289 1.76 0.34 8.77
C TRP A 289 1.20 0.37 10.20
N GLN A 290 1.92 -0.19 11.17
CA GLN A 290 1.52 -0.09 12.59
C GLN A 290 1.50 1.37 13.05
N GLY A 291 2.52 2.17 12.72
CA GLY A 291 2.56 3.59 13.10
C GLY A 291 1.38 4.43 12.58
N PHE A 292 0.87 4.11 11.41
CA PHE A 292 -0.23 4.85 10.76
C PHE A 292 -1.61 4.19 10.92
N GLY A 293 -1.70 3.05 11.61
CA GLY A 293 -2.97 2.32 11.70
C GLY A 293 -3.42 1.74 10.37
N PHE A 294 -2.52 1.53 9.40
CA PHE A 294 -2.87 0.93 8.11
C PHE A 294 -3.03 -0.57 8.24
N THR A 295 -4.14 -1.10 7.71
CA THR A 295 -4.40 -2.54 7.62
C THR A 295 -4.62 -2.94 6.18
N HIS A 296 -3.74 -3.79 5.64
CA HIS A 296 -3.78 -4.20 4.23
C HIS A 296 -4.97 -5.11 3.91
N GLY A 297 -5.34 -6.00 4.83
CA GLY A 297 -6.51 -6.90 4.72
C GLY A 297 -6.32 -8.16 3.88
N VAL A 298 -5.24 -8.32 3.11
CA VAL A 298 -4.93 -9.52 2.31
C VAL A 298 -3.41 -9.73 2.21
N LEU A 299 -2.76 -10.12 3.31
CA LEU A 299 -1.31 -10.35 3.36
C LEU A 299 -0.95 -11.79 2.99
N ASN A 300 -1.41 -12.22 1.82
CA ASN A 300 -0.94 -13.44 1.17
C ASN A 300 0.51 -13.23 0.66
N THR A 301 1.27 -14.30 0.50
CA THR A 301 2.67 -14.20 0.01
C THR A 301 2.79 -13.64 -1.42
N ASP A 302 1.74 -13.76 -2.23
CA ASP A 302 1.65 -13.13 -3.55
C ASP A 302 1.43 -11.62 -3.51
N ASN A 303 1.10 -11.05 -2.35
CA ASN A 303 0.95 -9.61 -2.15
C ASN A 303 2.13 -9.00 -1.38
N ILE A 304 3.23 -9.74 -1.17
CA ILE A 304 4.43 -9.22 -0.51
C ILE A 304 5.50 -8.95 -1.57
N SER A 305 5.78 -7.67 -1.79
CA SER A 305 6.83 -7.23 -2.72
C SER A 305 8.21 -7.60 -2.20
N LEU A 306 9.08 -8.07 -3.10
CA LEU A 306 10.50 -8.28 -2.77
C LEU A 306 11.20 -6.97 -2.42
N LEU A 307 10.73 -5.85 -2.97
CA LEU A 307 11.32 -4.53 -2.75
C LEU A 307 10.84 -3.87 -1.45
N GLY A 308 9.95 -4.52 -0.68
CA GLY A 308 9.35 -3.96 0.53
C GLY A 308 8.39 -2.81 0.24
N LEU A 309 7.62 -2.92 -0.85
CA LEU A 309 6.60 -1.95 -1.25
C LEU A 309 5.21 -2.45 -0.87
N THR A 310 4.34 -1.54 -0.43
CA THR A 310 2.90 -1.78 -0.30
C THR A 310 2.30 -1.94 -1.71
N ILE A 311 1.71 -3.10 -1.99
CA ILE A 311 1.16 -3.45 -3.30
C ILE A 311 -0.28 -3.97 -3.18
N ASP A 312 -1.02 -3.99 -4.29
CA ASP A 312 -2.33 -4.64 -4.41
C ASP A 312 -3.36 -4.21 -3.36
N TYR A 313 -3.66 -2.91 -3.36
CA TYR A 313 -4.69 -2.27 -2.57
C TYR A 313 -6.10 -2.80 -2.88
N GLY A 314 -6.52 -3.82 -2.14
CA GLY A 314 -7.87 -4.38 -2.19
C GLY A 314 -8.74 -3.88 -1.04
N PRO A 315 -9.11 -4.74 -0.09
CA PRO A 315 -9.90 -4.37 1.08
C PRO A 315 -9.02 -3.83 2.22
N TYR A 316 -8.21 -2.82 1.96
CA TYR A 316 -7.42 -2.15 3.00
C TYR A 316 -8.29 -1.22 3.85
N GLY A 317 -7.77 -0.75 4.99
CA GLY A 317 -8.37 0.33 5.76
C GLY A 317 -7.39 0.96 6.74
N PHE A 318 -7.56 2.25 7.00
CA PHE A 318 -6.91 2.93 8.11
C PHE A 318 -7.80 2.80 9.35
N VAL A 319 -7.21 2.48 10.49
CA VAL A 319 -7.90 2.38 11.78
C VAL A 319 -8.44 3.76 12.14
N GLU A 320 -9.77 3.85 12.26
CA GLU A 320 -10.44 5.05 12.75
C GLU A 320 -10.54 4.95 14.28
N HIS A 321 -11.64 4.39 14.79
CA HIS A 321 -11.71 3.97 16.19
C HIS A 321 -10.73 2.84 16.44
N TYR A 322 -9.80 3.07 17.39
CA TYR A 322 -8.77 2.09 17.67
C TYR A 322 -9.38 0.77 18.15
N TYR A 323 -9.05 -0.28 17.42
CA TYR A 323 -9.35 -1.66 17.76
C TYR A 323 -8.22 -2.53 17.23
N ASP A 324 -7.51 -3.20 18.12
CA ASP A 324 -6.33 -3.99 17.80
C ASP A 324 -6.62 -5.13 16.81
N HIS A 325 -7.82 -5.71 16.85
CA HIS A 325 -8.29 -6.71 15.89
C HIS A 325 -9.12 -6.10 14.74
N TYR A 326 -8.87 -4.85 14.35
CA TYR A 326 -9.54 -4.26 13.19
C TYR A 326 -9.25 -5.06 11.91
N VAL A 327 -10.32 -5.45 11.22
CA VAL A 327 -10.27 -6.21 9.95
C VAL A 327 -11.10 -5.45 8.90
N PRO A 328 -10.46 -4.83 7.90
CA PRO A 328 -11.18 -4.16 6.80
C PRO A 328 -11.73 -5.14 5.75
N ASN A 329 -11.18 -6.35 5.68
CA ASN A 329 -11.59 -7.37 4.74
C ASN A 329 -12.79 -8.17 5.25
N SER A 330 -13.96 -7.98 4.63
CA SER A 330 -15.18 -8.70 4.99
C SER A 330 -15.13 -10.22 4.75
N SER A 331 -14.12 -10.71 4.02
CA SER A 331 -13.91 -12.15 3.79
C SER A 331 -12.91 -12.78 4.77
N ASP A 332 -12.29 -12.00 5.65
CA ASP A 332 -11.37 -12.48 6.69
C ASP A 332 -12.11 -12.68 8.02
N ASP A 333 -13.01 -13.66 8.06
CA ASP A 333 -13.86 -13.94 9.23
C ASP A 333 -13.06 -14.35 10.48
N ARG A 334 -11.82 -14.82 10.30
CA ARG A 334 -10.92 -15.25 11.37
C ARG A 334 -9.98 -14.16 11.85
N GLY A 335 -9.95 -13.01 11.18
CA GLY A 335 -9.03 -11.91 11.47
C GLY A 335 -7.56 -12.30 11.32
N ARG A 336 -7.23 -13.17 10.35
CA ARG A 336 -5.83 -13.56 10.06
C ARG A 336 -4.99 -12.33 9.74
N TYR A 337 -5.56 -11.37 9.02
CA TYR A 337 -4.92 -10.14 8.58
C TYR A 337 -5.40 -8.92 9.35
N ALA A 338 -5.86 -9.11 10.60
CA ALA A 338 -6.21 -8.01 11.48
C ALA A 338 -5.01 -7.10 11.75
N TYR A 339 -5.28 -5.83 12.07
CA TYR A 339 -4.29 -4.78 12.27
C TYR A 339 -3.06 -5.23 13.09
N LYS A 340 -3.27 -5.79 14.29
CA LYS A 340 -2.20 -6.27 15.18
C LYS A 340 -1.44 -7.49 14.67
N MET A 341 -2.05 -8.27 13.78
CA MET A 341 -1.48 -9.54 13.29
C MET A 341 -0.49 -9.32 12.15
N GLN A 342 -0.49 -8.14 11.52
CA GLN A 342 0.30 -7.88 10.31
C GLN A 342 1.82 -8.12 10.50
N PRO A 343 2.47 -7.74 11.62
CA PRO A 343 3.89 -8.06 11.83
C PRO A 343 4.15 -9.57 11.89
N GLU A 344 3.35 -10.32 12.66
CA GLU A 344 3.46 -11.78 12.77
C GLU A 344 3.24 -12.48 11.43
N ILE A 345 2.23 -12.06 10.68
CA ILE A 345 1.96 -12.58 9.35
C ILE A 345 3.11 -12.27 8.38
N LEU A 346 3.74 -11.11 8.49
CA LEU A 346 4.87 -10.78 7.64
C LEU A 346 6.10 -11.64 7.97
N LEU A 347 6.39 -11.89 9.25
CA LEU A 347 7.42 -12.85 9.66
C LEU A 347 7.13 -14.24 9.06
N TRP A 348 5.88 -14.71 9.15
CA TRP A 348 5.47 -15.97 8.53
C TRP A 348 5.65 -15.97 7.00
N ASN A 349 5.35 -14.86 6.31
CA ASN A 349 5.57 -14.74 4.87
C ASN A 349 7.08 -14.77 4.53
N LEU A 350 7.93 -14.17 5.35
CA LEU A 350 9.39 -14.20 5.19
C LEU A 350 9.97 -15.60 5.46
N ASP A 351 9.38 -16.37 6.37
CA ASP A 351 9.70 -17.79 6.53
C ASP A 351 9.41 -18.56 5.25
N LYS A 352 8.27 -18.29 4.59
CA LYS A 352 7.94 -18.90 3.30
C LYS A 352 8.87 -18.48 2.17
N PHE A 353 9.34 -17.24 2.20
CA PHE A 353 10.37 -16.80 1.26
C PHE A 353 11.68 -17.56 1.47
N LEU A 354 12.14 -17.71 2.72
CA LEU A 354 13.35 -18.49 3.01
C LEU A 354 13.17 -19.96 2.61
N GLU A 355 12.03 -20.57 2.92
CA GLU A 355 11.69 -21.94 2.47
C GLU A 355 11.80 -22.09 0.95
N ALA A 356 11.32 -21.10 0.19
CA ALA A 356 11.41 -21.10 -1.26
C ALA A 356 12.85 -20.98 -1.77
N LEU A 357 13.72 -20.20 -1.10
CA LEU A 357 15.11 -20.04 -1.51
C LEU A 357 16.00 -21.26 -1.19
N ILE A 358 15.69 -22.05 -0.16
CA ILE A 358 16.54 -23.18 0.31
C ILE A 358 17.09 -24.07 -0.82
N PRO A 359 16.31 -24.48 -1.85
CA PRO A 359 16.80 -25.36 -2.91
C PRO A 359 17.97 -24.81 -3.74
N ILE A 360 18.18 -23.49 -3.75
CA ILE A 360 19.30 -22.84 -4.45
C ILE A 360 20.43 -22.38 -3.50
N LEU A 361 20.32 -22.67 -2.20
CA LEU A 361 21.33 -22.33 -1.19
C LEU A 361 22.25 -23.50 -0.88
N THR A 362 23.49 -23.19 -0.49
CA THR A 362 24.40 -24.13 0.17
C THR A 362 24.05 -24.29 1.65
N GLU A 363 24.51 -25.36 2.30
CA GLU A 363 24.29 -25.59 3.75
C GLU A 363 24.76 -24.42 4.63
N GLU A 364 25.89 -23.81 4.27
CA GLU A 364 26.43 -22.66 5.01
C GLU A 364 25.56 -21.41 4.81
N GLN A 365 25.06 -21.17 3.60
CA GLN A 365 24.11 -20.08 3.34
C GLN A 365 22.79 -20.30 4.08
N ILE A 366 22.28 -21.54 4.15
CA ILE A 366 21.07 -21.88 4.92
C ILE A 366 21.29 -21.55 6.40
N ARG A 367 22.44 -21.90 6.98
CA ARG A 367 22.78 -21.57 8.36
C ARG A 367 22.77 -20.06 8.60
N LYS A 368 23.47 -19.29 7.76
CA LYS A 368 23.52 -17.82 7.85
C LYS A 368 22.14 -17.18 7.71
N ALA A 369 21.33 -17.63 6.75
CA ALA A 369 19.99 -17.10 6.54
C ALA A 369 19.05 -17.40 7.72
N ARG A 370 19.17 -18.59 8.35
CA ARG A 370 18.42 -18.91 9.58
C ARG A 370 18.89 -18.13 10.81
N ASP A 371 20.16 -17.76 10.86
CA ASP A 371 20.65 -16.89 11.93
C ASP A 371 20.05 -15.48 11.79
N ILE A 372 19.96 -14.94 10.57
CA ILE A 372 19.23 -13.69 10.29
C ILE A 372 17.75 -13.82 10.65
N GLN A 373 17.08 -14.91 10.23
CA GLN A 373 15.66 -15.17 10.49
C GLN A 373 15.33 -15.08 12.00
N ARG A 374 16.22 -15.58 12.86
CA ARG A 374 16.03 -15.56 14.32
C ARG A 374 16.06 -14.16 14.94
N GLU A 375 16.59 -13.16 14.24
CA GLU A 375 16.69 -11.79 14.72
C GLU A 375 15.52 -10.90 14.23
N LEU A 376 14.74 -11.38 13.25
CA LEU A 376 13.72 -10.57 12.56
C LEU A 376 12.55 -10.15 13.46
N GLU A 377 12.14 -11.00 14.41
CA GLU A 377 11.07 -10.67 15.36
C GLU A 377 11.47 -9.48 16.22
N LYS A 378 12.63 -9.56 16.86
CA LYS A 378 13.18 -8.44 17.63
C LYS A 378 13.36 -7.19 16.78
N TYR A 379 13.83 -7.34 15.54
CA TYR A 379 14.01 -6.21 14.63
C TYR A 379 12.71 -5.43 14.40
N VAL A 380 11.61 -6.12 14.08
CA VAL A 380 10.34 -5.45 13.79
C VAL A 380 9.72 -4.84 15.06
N GLU A 381 9.87 -5.49 16.22
CA GLU A 381 9.47 -4.92 17.51
C GLU A 381 10.19 -3.61 17.81
N ASP A 382 11.52 -3.58 17.63
CA ASP A 382 12.34 -2.39 17.81
C ASP A 382 11.92 -1.26 16.85
N LYS A 383 11.61 -1.59 15.58
CA LYS A 383 11.14 -0.61 14.59
C LYS A 383 9.78 -0.02 14.94
N ILE A 384 8.84 -0.86 15.39
CA ILE A 384 7.54 -0.40 15.87
C ILE A 384 7.72 0.51 17.09
N ARG A 385 8.59 0.14 18.04
CA ARG A 385 8.92 0.95 19.23
C ARG A 385 9.45 2.33 18.84
N ILE A 386 10.41 2.38 17.90
CA ILE A 386 10.97 3.64 17.37
C ILE A 386 9.87 4.54 16.81
N ILE A 387 8.96 3.98 16.03
CA ILE A 387 7.89 4.75 15.38
C ILE A 387 6.94 5.32 16.44
N PHE A 388 6.45 4.50 17.36
CA PHE A 388 5.53 5.00 18.39
C PHE A 388 6.19 6.00 19.35
N ASN A 389 7.47 5.85 19.68
CA ASN A 389 8.19 6.85 20.48
C ASN A 389 8.21 8.22 19.79
N LYS A 390 8.51 8.25 18.49
CA LYS A 390 8.44 9.50 17.70
C LYS A 390 7.03 10.09 17.70
N LYS A 391 6.00 9.25 17.59
CA LYS A 391 4.60 9.70 17.66
C LYS A 391 4.22 10.30 19.01
N LEU A 392 4.94 9.95 20.08
CA LEU A 392 4.84 10.55 21.41
C LEU A 392 5.82 11.72 21.63
N GLY A 393 6.61 12.09 20.63
CA GLY A 393 7.58 13.18 20.73
C GLY A 393 8.86 12.82 21.50
N LEU A 394 9.19 11.53 21.59
CA LEU A 394 10.42 11.02 22.22
C LEU A 394 11.44 10.65 21.14
N THR A 395 12.72 10.97 21.38
CA THR A 395 13.84 10.69 20.46
C THR A 395 14.79 9.62 20.99
N ILE A 396 14.91 9.53 22.30
CA ILE A 396 15.65 8.49 23.01
C ILE A 396 14.68 7.35 23.33
N ILE A 397 15.18 6.12 23.26
CA ILE A 397 14.39 4.93 23.51
C ILE A 397 14.85 4.31 24.83
N GLU A 398 13.93 4.21 25.78
CA GLU A 398 14.20 3.69 27.13
C GLU A 398 13.34 2.46 27.43
N ASP A 399 13.74 1.71 28.46
CA ASP A 399 12.95 0.58 28.94
C ASP A 399 11.65 1.07 29.59
N GLY A 400 10.52 0.48 29.22
CA GLY A 400 9.20 0.89 29.69
C GLY A 400 8.43 1.83 28.74
N ASP A 401 9.08 2.36 27.69
CA ASP A 401 8.39 3.15 26.65
C ASP A 401 7.31 2.32 25.93
N ASP A 402 7.53 1.01 25.78
CA ASP A 402 6.57 0.05 25.25
C ASP A 402 5.28 -0.01 26.07
N VAL A 403 5.39 0.09 27.40
CA VAL A 403 4.25 0.13 28.32
C VAL A 403 3.47 1.42 28.14
N LEU A 404 4.15 2.55 27.93
CA LEU A 404 3.51 3.84 27.69
C LEU A 404 2.66 3.80 26.42
N VAL A 405 3.20 3.25 25.33
CA VAL A 405 2.49 3.08 24.06
C VAL A 405 1.32 2.11 24.22
N LYS A 406 1.56 0.93 24.80
CA LYS A 406 0.54 -0.12 25.00
C LYS A 406 -0.62 0.37 25.85
N ASP A 407 -0.36 1.13 26.92
CA ASP A 407 -1.39 1.69 27.77
C ASP A 407 -2.21 2.76 27.04
N LEU A 408 -1.58 3.63 26.24
CA LEU A 408 -2.31 4.62 25.44
C LEU A 408 -3.24 3.93 24.45
N LEU A 409 -2.73 2.97 23.67
CA LEU A 409 -3.53 2.19 22.72
C LEU A 409 -4.65 1.41 23.43
N GLY A 410 -4.37 0.83 24.60
CA GLY A 410 -5.39 0.18 25.43
C GLY A 410 -6.51 1.14 25.84
N MET A 411 -6.18 2.36 26.28
CA MET A 411 -7.16 3.39 26.60
C MET A 411 -7.94 3.86 25.36
N MET A 412 -7.31 3.95 24.19
CA MET A 412 -8.01 4.23 22.93
C MET A 412 -9.04 3.15 22.62
N GLN A 413 -8.71 1.88 22.83
CA GLN A 413 -9.64 0.77 22.64
C GLN A 413 -10.81 0.80 23.64
N GLU A 414 -10.51 1.00 24.93
CA GLU A 414 -11.51 1.10 26.01
C GLU A 414 -12.54 2.22 25.73
N THR A 415 -12.07 3.34 25.19
CA THR A 415 -12.88 4.54 24.97
C THR A 415 -13.39 4.68 23.53
N THR A 416 -12.98 3.81 22.61
CA THR A 416 -13.19 3.94 21.15
C THR A 416 -12.66 5.27 20.59
N ALA A 417 -11.56 5.77 21.13
CA ALA A 417 -10.89 6.97 20.62
C ALA A 417 -10.35 6.75 19.21
N ASP A 418 -10.25 7.82 18.44
CA ASP A 418 -9.70 7.76 17.08
C ASP A 418 -8.18 7.66 17.12
N PHE A 419 -7.61 6.74 16.34
CA PHE A 419 -6.17 6.48 16.33
C PHE A 419 -5.38 7.71 15.84
N THR A 420 -5.65 8.15 14.61
CA THR A 420 -4.96 9.31 13.99
C THR A 420 -5.16 10.58 14.80
N GLY A 421 -6.41 10.88 15.14
CA GLY A 421 -6.79 12.08 15.88
C GLY A 421 -6.16 12.15 17.27
N THR A 422 -6.05 11.02 17.99
CA THR A 422 -5.45 11.04 19.34
C THR A 422 -3.98 11.42 19.29
N PHE A 423 -3.18 10.83 18.38
CA PHE A 423 -1.76 11.18 18.26
C PHE A 423 -1.56 12.62 17.76
N ARG A 424 -2.35 13.08 16.78
CA ARG A 424 -2.25 14.46 16.30
C ARG A 424 -2.59 15.46 17.40
N GLN A 425 -3.72 15.25 18.10
CA GLN A 425 -4.16 16.17 19.15
C GLN A 425 -3.27 16.14 20.40
N LEU A 426 -2.55 15.04 20.66
CA LEU A 426 -1.55 14.98 21.73
C LEU A 426 -0.41 15.99 21.50
N ALA A 427 -0.04 16.27 20.24
CA ALA A 427 0.96 17.28 19.90
C ALA A 427 0.45 18.70 20.18
N GLU A 428 -0.86 18.92 20.12
CA GLU A 428 -1.50 20.24 20.21
C GLU A 428 -1.78 20.69 21.66
N VAL A 429 -1.50 19.85 22.65
CA VAL A 429 -1.72 20.12 24.07
C VAL A 429 -0.39 20.08 24.80
N LYS A 430 -0.12 21.08 25.63
CA LYS A 430 1.10 21.10 26.44
C LYS A 430 1.08 19.99 27.50
N PRO A 431 2.23 19.41 27.87
CA PRO A 431 2.27 18.30 28.83
C PRO A 431 1.64 18.64 30.18
N ASP A 432 1.85 19.85 30.69
CA ASP A 432 1.29 20.33 31.96
C ASP A 432 -0.24 20.56 31.91
N GLU A 433 -0.81 20.70 30.72
CA GLU A 433 -2.24 20.85 30.48
C GLU A 433 -2.97 19.51 30.29
N LEU A 434 -2.27 18.38 30.13
CA LEU A 434 -2.89 17.06 29.89
C LEU A 434 -3.79 16.57 31.04
N LEU A 435 -3.56 17.08 32.25
CA LEU A 435 -4.39 16.79 33.43
C LEU A 435 -5.57 17.77 33.57
N ASN A 436 -5.61 18.85 32.78
CA ASN A 436 -6.71 19.80 32.77
C ASN A 436 -7.78 19.37 31.76
N THR A 437 -8.93 18.92 32.25
CA THR A 437 -10.05 18.49 31.40
C THR A 437 -10.58 19.58 30.48
N ASP A 438 -10.47 20.85 30.87
CA ASP A 438 -10.90 21.97 30.03
C ASP A 438 -9.97 22.18 28.83
N ALA A 439 -8.66 21.95 28.99
CA ALA A 439 -7.69 22.02 27.89
C ALA A 439 -7.93 20.92 26.83
N LEU A 440 -8.48 19.77 27.24
CA LEU A 440 -8.80 18.68 26.33
C LEU A 440 -10.16 18.84 25.64
N LYS A 441 -11.03 19.75 26.08
CA LYS A 441 -12.45 19.79 25.70
C LYS A 441 -12.68 19.85 24.19
N ASP A 442 -11.89 20.65 23.48
CA ASP A 442 -12.02 20.87 22.03
C ASP A 442 -11.19 19.86 21.21
N LYS A 443 -10.42 18.99 21.88
CA LYS A 443 -9.63 17.92 21.27
C LYS A 443 -10.44 16.63 21.25
N TRP A 444 -11.38 16.50 20.30
CA TRP A 444 -12.41 15.47 20.33
C TRP A 444 -11.90 14.02 20.52
N ALA A 445 -10.75 13.65 19.96
CA ALA A 445 -10.18 12.31 20.10
C ALA A 445 -9.46 12.16 21.44
N LEU A 446 -8.63 13.15 21.80
CA LEU A 446 -7.87 13.17 23.06
C LEU A 446 -8.79 13.28 24.28
N SER A 447 -9.82 14.13 24.23
CA SER A 447 -10.91 14.23 25.21
C SER A 447 -11.60 12.89 25.44
N LYS A 448 -11.77 12.09 24.38
CA LYS A 448 -12.40 10.77 24.47
C LYS A 448 -11.49 9.77 25.18
N VAL A 449 -10.20 9.75 24.84
CA VAL A 449 -9.20 8.93 25.53
C VAL A 449 -9.01 9.36 26.99
N GLY A 450 -9.10 10.66 27.26
CA GLY A 450 -8.96 11.26 28.59
C GLY A 450 -10.02 10.83 29.60
N LYS A 451 -11.11 10.22 29.13
CA LYS A 451 -12.16 9.62 29.98
C LYS A 451 -11.79 8.21 30.48
N ALA A 452 -10.71 7.62 29.98
CA ALA A 452 -10.25 6.32 30.45
C ALA A 452 -9.83 6.39 31.93
N LYS A 453 -10.12 5.34 32.69
CA LYS A 453 -9.83 5.28 34.13
C LYS A 453 -8.34 5.51 34.45
N ARG A 454 -7.45 5.11 33.53
CA ARG A 454 -6.00 5.17 33.69
C ARG A 454 -5.36 6.42 33.08
N TRP A 455 -6.16 7.37 32.56
CA TRP A 455 -5.64 8.57 31.88
C TRP A 455 -4.70 9.38 32.75
N GLU A 456 -5.12 9.75 33.97
CA GLU A 456 -4.29 10.57 34.87
C GLU A 456 -2.94 9.91 35.16
N GLN A 457 -2.94 8.61 35.47
CA GLN A 457 -1.72 7.85 35.72
C GLN A 457 -0.82 7.79 34.48
N TRP A 458 -1.41 7.60 33.30
CA TRP A 458 -0.67 7.59 32.04
C TRP A 458 -0.08 8.97 31.72
N ALA A 459 -0.86 10.04 31.82
CA ALA A 459 -0.42 11.40 31.55
C ALA A 459 0.74 11.80 32.48
N ARG A 460 0.67 11.49 33.79
CA ARG A 460 1.77 11.73 34.73
C ARG A 460 3.06 11.00 34.33
N ARG A 461 2.96 9.74 33.89
CA ARG A 461 4.13 8.97 33.39
C ARG A 461 4.70 9.57 32.11
N TYR A 462 3.85 9.97 31.17
CA TYR A 462 4.27 10.61 29.93
C TYR A 462 4.99 11.94 30.19
N ILE A 463 4.42 12.80 31.04
CA ILE A 463 5.03 14.08 31.44
C ILE A 463 6.40 13.85 32.10
N GLN A 464 6.49 12.89 33.02
CA GLN A 464 7.76 12.53 33.65
C GLN A 464 8.77 12.05 32.62
N ARG A 465 8.37 11.18 31.70
CA ARG A 465 9.24 10.64 30.65
C ARG A 465 9.78 11.72 29.70
N LEU A 466 8.95 12.71 29.35
CA LEU A 466 9.38 13.90 28.59
C LEU A 466 10.39 14.74 29.40
N SER A 467 10.16 14.90 30.71
CA SER A 467 11.06 15.63 31.61
C SER A 467 12.41 14.92 31.77
N ASP A 468 12.42 13.59 31.87
CA ASP A 468 13.64 12.79 32.07
C ASP A 468 14.57 12.90 30.85
N GLU A 469 14.01 12.89 29.63
CA GLU A 469 14.76 13.13 28.39
C GLU A 469 15.06 14.62 28.13
N GLN A 470 14.51 15.53 28.96
CA GLN A 470 14.65 16.98 28.81
C GLN A 470 14.16 17.48 27.43
N VAL A 471 13.05 16.90 26.95
CA VAL A 471 12.45 17.26 25.66
C VAL A 471 11.96 18.71 25.67
N ASN A 472 12.41 19.51 24.71
CA ASN A 472 11.89 20.87 24.51
C ASN A 472 10.47 20.82 23.92
N GLU A 473 9.58 21.70 24.38
CA GLU A 473 8.19 21.78 23.91
C GLU A 473 8.09 21.97 22.38
N ASN A 474 8.86 22.91 21.82
CA ASN A 474 8.80 23.23 20.40
C ASN A 474 9.32 22.05 19.57
N ASP A 475 10.43 21.44 19.99
CA ASP A 475 10.98 20.26 19.32
C ASP A 475 10.02 19.07 19.40
N ARG A 476 9.30 18.90 20.52
CA ARG A 476 8.25 17.87 20.66
C ARG A 476 7.15 18.08 19.63
N ILE A 477 6.63 19.31 19.55
CA ILE A 477 5.53 19.67 18.65
C ILE A 477 5.96 19.47 17.20
N GLU A 478 7.14 19.96 16.81
CA GLU A 478 7.69 19.82 15.46
C GLU A 478 7.85 18.34 15.09
N LEU A 479 8.48 17.55 15.96
CA LEU A 479 8.65 16.11 15.76
C LEU A 479 7.29 15.42 15.61
N MET A 480 6.38 15.61 16.55
CA MET A 480 5.07 14.96 16.53
C MET A 480 4.25 15.36 15.31
N ASN A 481 4.24 16.64 14.93
CA ASN A 481 3.51 17.10 13.75
C ASN A 481 4.09 16.54 12.44
N SER A 482 5.39 16.27 12.38
CA SER A 482 6.04 15.66 11.21
C SER A 482 5.75 14.16 11.03
N VAL A 483 5.24 13.47 12.07
CA VAL A 483 4.98 12.01 12.05
C VAL A 483 3.53 11.63 12.37
N ASN A 484 2.72 12.57 12.84
CA ASN A 484 1.31 12.37 13.14
C ASN A 484 0.46 13.17 12.13
N PRO A 485 -0.11 12.50 11.11
CA PRO A 485 -0.86 13.17 10.07
C PRO A 485 -2.20 13.68 10.60
N ILE A 486 -2.73 14.70 9.92
CA ILE A 486 -4.11 15.18 10.10
C ILE A 486 -5.06 14.33 9.26
N TYR A 487 -4.65 14.03 8.03
CA TYR A 487 -5.48 13.32 7.05
C TYR A 487 -4.95 11.93 6.74
N VAL A 488 -5.86 10.96 6.75
CA VAL A 488 -5.64 9.59 6.24
C VAL A 488 -6.84 9.21 5.36
N PRO A 489 -6.70 8.29 4.39
CA PRO A 489 -7.80 7.92 3.50
C PRO A 489 -8.83 7.03 4.22
N ARG A 490 -9.62 7.66 5.08
CA ARG A 490 -10.70 7.03 5.84
C ARG A 490 -11.73 6.43 4.88
N ASN A 491 -12.28 5.27 5.25
CA ASN A 491 -13.15 4.51 4.35
C ASN A 491 -14.41 5.28 3.92
N TRP A 492 -14.96 6.12 4.80
CA TRP A 492 -16.13 6.94 4.47
C TRP A 492 -15.80 8.06 3.49
N ILE A 493 -14.65 8.73 3.63
CA ILE A 493 -14.18 9.77 2.71
C ILE A 493 -14.03 9.18 1.31
N LEU A 494 -13.41 7.99 1.21
CA LEU A 494 -13.29 7.26 -0.04
C LEU A 494 -14.66 6.89 -0.62
N GLN A 495 -15.59 6.44 0.21
CA GLN A 495 -16.93 6.05 -0.24
C GLN A 495 -17.76 7.23 -0.75
N GLU A 496 -17.59 8.43 -0.19
CA GLU A 496 -18.19 9.66 -0.71
C GLU A 496 -17.64 10.03 -2.08
N ALA A 497 -16.31 9.99 -2.25
CA ALA A 497 -15.69 10.27 -3.55
C ALA A 497 -16.08 9.24 -4.62
N ILE A 498 -16.19 7.96 -4.25
CA ILE A 498 -16.67 6.88 -5.14
C ILE A 498 -18.13 7.12 -5.55
N ALA A 499 -19.01 7.49 -4.62
CA ALA A 499 -20.43 7.74 -4.92
C ALA A 499 -20.61 8.89 -5.93
N ASP A 500 -19.80 9.95 -5.81
CA ASP A 500 -19.78 11.04 -6.78
C ASP A 500 -19.22 10.58 -8.13
N ALA A 501 -18.11 9.83 -8.13
CA ALA A 501 -17.47 9.34 -9.35
C ALA A 501 -18.35 8.36 -10.15
N GLU A 502 -19.20 7.57 -9.48
CA GLU A 502 -20.21 6.72 -10.14
C GLU A 502 -21.15 7.53 -11.05
N ASN A 503 -21.34 8.82 -10.74
CA ASN A 503 -22.16 9.78 -11.49
C ASN A 503 -21.30 10.73 -12.37
N ASN A 504 -20.07 10.33 -12.73
CA ASN A 504 -19.13 11.13 -13.52
C ASN A 504 -18.73 12.47 -12.87
N LYS A 505 -18.82 12.58 -11.54
CA LYS A 505 -18.35 13.74 -10.78
C LYS A 505 -17.01 13.42 -10.11
N PHE A 506 -15.90 13.70 -10.79
CA PHE A 506 -14.56 13.29 -10.32
C PHE A 506 -13.85 14.31 -9.41
N HIS A 507 -14.44 15.48 -9.17
CA HIS A 507 -13.83 16.56 -8.39
C HIS A 507 -13.36 16.12 -7.00
N LYS A 508 -14.16 15.34 -6.25
CA LYS A 508 -13.75 14.84 -4.93
C LYS A 508 -12.56 13.90 -5.01
N VAL A 509 -12.49 13.02 -6.01
CA VAL A 509 -11.34 12.12 -6.18
C VAL A 509 -10.07 12.94 -6.39
N ARG A 510 -10.12 13.96 -7.25
CA ARG A 510 -8.99 14.88 -7.51
C ARG A 510 -8.62 15.69 -6.27
N HIS A 511 -9.61 16.25 -5.57
CA HIS A 511 -9.39 17.00 -4.34
C HIS A 511 -8.75 16.13 -3.24
N LEU A 512 -9.15 14.87 -3.10
CA LEU A 512 -8.51 13.96 -2.15
C LEU A 512 -7.04 13.70 -2.48
N LEU A 513 -6.67 13.60 -3.75
CA LEU A 513 -5.25 13.49 -4.13
C LEU A 513 -4.47 14.73 -3.68
N GLU A 514 -5.01 15.94 -3.87
CA GLU A 514 -4.38 17.18 -3.39
C GLU A 514 -4.26 17.23 -1.87
N VAL A 515 -5.31 16.84 -1.13
CA VAL A 515 -5.29 16.81 0.34
C VAL A 515 -4.23 15.84 0.86
N PHE A 516 -4.07 14.69 0.20
CA PHE A 516 -3.09 13.69 0.62
C PHE A 516 -1.66 13.98 0.17
N LYS A 517 -1.39 15.03 -0.63
CA LYS A 517 -0.02 15.49 -0.91
C LYS A 517 0.68 16.01 0.35
N GLU A 518 -0.08 16.70 1.20
CA GLU A 518 0.41 17.33 2.44
C GLU A 518 -0.41 16.85 3.65
N PRO A 519 -0.36 15.54 4.00
CA PRO A 519 -1.28 14.96 4.98
C PRO A 519 -1.04 15.43 6.42
N TYR A 520 0.07 16.14 6.66
CA TYR A 520 0.48 16.68 7.96
C TYR A 520 0.10 18.16 8.16
N GLU A 521 -0.25 18.84 7.07
CA GLU A 521 -0.59 20.26 7.03
C GLU A 521 -2.10 20.48 7.01
N VAL A 522 -2.56 21.60 7.57
CA VAL A 522 -3.99 21.93 7.59
C VAL A 522 -4.43 22.35 6.19
N ASN A 523 -5.49 21.72 5.68
CA ASN A 523 -6.14 22.12 4.44
C ASN A 523 -7.52 22.71 4.76
N GLU A 524 -7.72 24.00 4.48
CA GLU A 524 -8.95 24.72 4.83
C GLU A 524 -10.23 24.12 4.23
N GLU A 525 -10.16 23.59 3.01
CA GLU A 525 -11.30 22.96 2.35
C GLU A 525 -11.59 21.58 2.95
N ALA A 526 -10.55 20.80 3.22
CA ALA A 526 -10.68 19.51 3.92
C ALA A 526 -11.27 19.67 5.32
N GLU A 527 -10.90 20.72 6.05
CA GLU A 527 -11.50 21.05 7.36
C GLU A 527 -12.97 21.43 7.25
N LYS A 528 -13.37 22.23 6.24
CA LYS A 528 -14.78 22.55 5.98
C LYS A 528 -15.61 21.30 5.67
N LEU A 529 -14.99 20.30 5.03
CA LEU A 529 -15.61 18.99 4.73
C LEU A 529 -15.52 18.00 5.91
N GLY A 530 -14.80 18.34 6.98
CA GLY A 530 -14.65 17.51 8.17
C GLY A 530 -13.75 16.29 7.99
N TYR A 531 -12.79 16.32 7.08
CA TYR A 531 -11.91 15.17 6.79
C TYR A 531 -10.95 14.82 7.93
N SER A 532 -10.65 15.77 8.82
CA SER A 532 -9.92 15.55 10.09
C SER A 532 -10.82 15.12 11.26
N SER A 533 -12.15 15.19 11.10
CA SER A 533 -13.11 15.03 12.19
C SER A 533 -13.56 13.57 12.36
N GLN A 534 -14.19 13.29 13.50
CA GLN A 534 -14.88 12.01 13.69
C GLN A 534 -15.96 11.84 12.61
N LEU A 535 -16.16 10.59 12.16
CA LEU A 535 -17.28 10.23 11.31
C LEU A 535 -18.58 10.88 11.84
N SER A 536 -19.23 11.69 11.02
CA SER A 536 -20.48 12.34 11.43
C SER A 536 -21.50 11.27 11.85
N LEU A 537 -22.22 11.52 12.95
CA LEU A 537 -23.24 10.59 13.46
C LEU A 537 -24.28 10.22 12.38
N TRP A 538 -24.52 11.11 11.41
CA TRP A 538 -25.39 10.89 10.25
C TRP A 538 -24.93 9.72 9.38
N LEU A 539 -23.64 9.59 9.09
CA LEU A 539 -23.07 8.48 8.33
C LEU A 539 -23.12 7.16 9.12
N LEU A 540 -22.92 7.20 10.44
CA LEU A 540 -23.12 6.07 11.35
C LEU A 540 -24.58 5.57 11.36
N VAL A 541 -25.55 6.48 11.29
CA VAL A 541 -26.99 6.14 11.21
C VAL A 541 -27.32 5.50 9.86
N VAL A 542 -26.81 6.02 8.74
CA VAL A 542 -27.02 5.39 7.42
C VAL A 542 -26.39 3.99 7.36
N GLY A 543 -25.19 3.82 7.93
CA GLY A 543 -24.53 2.51 8.07
C GLY A 543 -25.27 1.54 9.00
N ARG A 544 -25.83 2.02 10.11
CA ARG A 544 -26.70 1.21 11.01
C ARG A 544 -28.04 0.88 10.38
N VAL A 545 -28.65 1.76 9.59
CA VAL A 545 -29.89 1.47 8.86
C VAL A 545 -29.66 0.39 7.80
N LEU A 546 -28.47 0.34 7.17
CA LEU A 546 -28.06 -0.75 6.30
C LEU A 546 -27.83 -2.06 7.07
N ARG A 547 -27.17 -2.05 8.23
CA ARG A 547 -27.00 -3.27 9.07
C ARG A 547 -28.30 -3.78 9.72
N LEU A 548 -29.19 -2.87 10.15
CA LEU A 548 -30.46 -3.23 10.79
C LEU A 548 -31.50 -3.75 9.79
N LYS A 549 -31.49 -3.27 8.53
CA LYS A 549 -32.34 -3.84 7.46
C LYS A 549 -31.95 -5.27 7.08
N VAL A 550 -30.68 -5.65 7.25
CA VAL A 550 -30.21 -7.02 7.05
C VAL A 550 -30.64 -7.92 8.22
N LEU A 551 -30.49 -7.46 9.46
CA LEU A 551 -30.91 -8.21 10.66
C LEU A 551 -32.44 -8.32 10.82
N SER A 552 -33.22 -7.32 10.40
CA SER A 552 -34.68 -7.38 10.48
C SER A 552 -35.31 -8.31 9.43
N ARG A 553 -34.65 -8.50 8.27
CA ARG A 553 -35.09 -9.44 7.22
C ARG A 553 -34.72 -10.89 7.51
N ILE A 554 -33.65 -11.15 8.27
CA ILE A 554 -33.31 -12.51 8.72
C ILE A 554 -34.33 -13.03 9.73
N ARG A 555 -34.98 -12.16 10.53
CA ARG A 555 -36.03 -12.56 11.47
C ARG A 555 -37.40 -12.82 10.85
N THR A 556 -37.65 -12.44 9.59
CA THR A 556 -38.95 -12.65 8.92
C THR A 556 -39.00 -13.93 8.06
N ASN A 557 -37.86 -14.54 7.74
CA ASN A 557 -37.78 -15.75 6.91
C ASN A 557 -37.61 -17.07 7.69
N TYR A 558 -37.72 -17.06 9.02
CA TYR A 558 -37.77 -18.28 9.86
C TYR A 558 -39.15 -18.53 10.50
N ARG A 559 -40.22 -18.07 9.84
CA ARG A 559 -41.61 -18.51 10.07
C ARG A 559 -42.26 -18.78 8.73
N LEU A 560 -41.82 -19.84 8.07
CA LEU A 560 -42.50 -20.66 7.06
C LEU A 560 -41.41 -21.52 6.42
N TYR A 561 -41.10 -22.63 7.09
CA TYR A 561 -40.74 -23.96 6.59
C TYR A 561 -40.26 -24.79 7.78
#